data_AF-A4G7D1-F1
#
_entry.id   AF-A4G7D1-F1
#
_cell.length_a   1.000
_cell.length_b   1.000
_cell.length_c   1.000
_cell.angle_alpha   90.00
_cell.angle_beta   90.00
_cell.angle_gamma   90.00
#
_symmetry.space_group_name_H-M   'P 1'
#
loop_
_entity.id
_entity.type
_entity.pdbx_description
1 polymer ?
#
loop_
_entity_poly.entity_id
_entity_poly.type
_entity_poly.pdbx_seq_one_letter_code
_entity_poly.pdbx_strand_id
1 'polypeptide(L)'
;MNQDNQNIQKKSTGRGGARPNAGRKKSATTVRTREIAEKVISEAKEGESPLEVMMRVMAGFLRAAETASNSEDADERKSSIKLLVLAKDAASAAAPYVHPRLAAIDHTTNGKDMVQTTGVLVAPSAMSEADWEKQSNA
;
A
#
# COMPACT_ATOMS: atom_id res chain seq x y z
N MET A 1 11.58 32.02 -16.52
CA MET A 1 12.49 31.86 -15.37
C MET A 1 12.46 30.40 -14.92
N ASN A 2 13.46 29.62 -15.34
CA ASN A 2 13.56 28.20 -15.04
C ASN A 2 14.36 28.07 -13.74
N GLN A 3 13.72 27.73 -12.61
CA GLN A 3 14.45 27.53 -11.35
C GLN A 3 15.05 26.12 -11.31
N ASP A 4 16.36 26.08 -11.15
CA ASP A 4 17.19 24.89 -11.20
C ASP A 4 16.82 23.85 -10.14
N ASN A 5 16.55 22.65 -10.63
CA ASN A 5 16.21 21.45 -9.88
C ASN A 5 17.49 20.80 -9.31
N GLN A 6 18.08 21.44 -8.29
CA GLN A 6 19.37 21.02 -7.71
C GLN A 6 19.22 19.90 -6.66
N ASN A 7 20.12 18.91 -6.68
CA ASN A 7 20.22 17.76 -5.76
C ASN A 7 20.55 18.19 -4.30
N ILE A 8 20.05 17.46 -3.28
CA ILE A 8 20.23 17.77 -1.84
C ILE A 8 21.39 17.00 -1.18
N GLN A 9 22.05 16.06 -1.87
CA GLN A 9 23.06 15.24 -1.21
C GLN A 9 24.31 16.05 -0.80
N LYS A 10 24.66 15.99 0.49
CA LYS A 10 25.88 16.59 1.03
C LYS A 10 27.09 15.84 0.45
N LYS A 11 28.03 16.59 -0.15
CA LYS A 11 29.24 16.05 -0.80
C LYS A 11 29.98 15.16 0.20
N SER A 12 30.06 13.85 -0.08
CA SER A 12 30.87 12.94 0.72
C SER A 12 32.34 13.13 0.35
N THR A 13 33.23 13.10 1.35
CA THR A 13 34.68 13.28 1.22
C THR A 13 35.40 11.99 0.77
N GLY A 14 34.65 10.93 0.43
CA GLY A 14 35.18 9.71 -0.15
C GLY A 14 35.44 9.86 -1.64
N ARG A 15 36.32 9.02 -2.22
CA ARG A 15 36.88 9.08 -3.59
C ARG A 15 35.86 9.01 -4.77
N GLY A 16 34.56 9.21 -4.53
CA GLY A 16 33.53 9.38 -5.55
C GLY A 16 33.00 10.81 -5.53
N GLY A 17 33.46 11.66 -6.45
CA GLY A 17 32.92 13.00 -6.63
C GLY A 17 31.45 12.99 -7.05
N ALA A 18 30.72 14.05 -6.72
CA ALA A 18 29.35 14.24 -7.16
C ALA A 18 29.27 14.18 -8.69
N ARG A 19 28.52 13.23 -9.24
CA ARG A 19 28.22 13.18 -10.67
C ARG A 19 27.09 14.20 -10.94
N PRO A 20 27.25 15.12 -11.92
CA PRO A 20 26.17 16.02 -12.31
C PRO A 20 24.89 15.22 -12.58
N ASN A 21 23.76 15.64 -12.01
CA ASN A 21 22.46 14.98 -12.09
C ASN A 21 22.34 13.58 -11.45
N ALA A 22 23.35 13.08 -10.73
CA ALA A 22 23.21 11.87 -9.92
C ALA A 22 22.61 12.21 -8.55
N GLY A 23 21.75 11.34 -8.03
CA GLY A 23 21.04 11.51 -6.76
C GLY A 23 19.53 11.62 -6.93
N ARG A 24 18.80 11.57 -5.81
CA ARG A 24 17.34 11.70 -5.82
C ARG A 24 16.97 13.14 -6.18
N LYS A 25 16.25 13.32 -7.29
CA LYS A 25 15.72 14.63 -7.70
C LYS A 25 14.96 15.29 -6.54
N LYS A 26 15.11 16.60 -6.42
CA LYS A 26 14.41 17.39 -5.40
C LYS A 26 12.93 17.46 -5.80
N SER A 27 12.05 17.11 -4.87
CA SER A 27 10.60 17.00 -5.02
C SER A 27 10.12 15.87 -5.94
N ALA A 28 9.98 14.67 -5.36
CA ALA A 28 9.03 13.70 -5.87
C ALA A 28 7.61 14.17 -5.50
N THR A 29 6.61 13.87 -6.33
CA THR A 29 5.17 14.08 -6.13
C THR A 29 4.69 13.87 -4.68
N THR A 30 5.40 13.04 -3.91
CA THR A 30 5.27 12.84 -2.46
C THR A 30 5.29 14.12 -1.61
N VAL A 31 6.01 15.17 -2.02
CA VAL A 31 6.04 16.45 -1.28
C VAL A 31 4.71 17.18 -1.44
N ARG A 32 4.18 17.27 -2.67
CA ARG A 32 2.85 17.86 -2.93
C ARG A 32 1.73 17.06 -2.28
N THR A 33 1.78 15.72 -2.33
CA THR A 33 0.75 14.89 -1.66
C THR A 33 0.82 15.02 -0.14
N ARG A 34 2.03 15.19 0.42
CA ARG A 34 2.23 15.43 1.84
C ARG A 34 1.73 16.80 2.28
N GLU A 35 2.03 17.86 1.52
CA GLU A 35 1.52 19.21 1.78
C GLU A 35 0.00 19.26 1.73
N ILE A 36 -0.62 18.57 0.77
CA ILE A 36 -2.09 18.47 0.69
C ILE A 36 -2.64 17.71 1.90
N ALA A 37 -2.02 16.59 2.28
CA ALA A 37 -2.45 15.83 3.46
C ALA A 37 -2.30 16.65 4.76
N GLU A 38 -1.18 17.35 4.93
CA GLU A 38 -0.93 18.23 6.07
C GLU A 38 -1.94 19.39 6.10
N LYS A 39 -2.26 19.99 4.94
CA LYS A 39 -3.32 21.01 4.83
C LYS A 39 -4.67 20.45 5.24
N VAL A 40 -5.11 19.33 4.68
CA VAL A 40 -6.38 18.69 5.02
C VAL A 40 -6.45 18.34 6.50
N ILE A 41 -5.36 17.86 7.12
CA ILE A 41 -5.31 17.55 8.55
C ILE A 41 -5.36 18.84 9.39
N SER A 42 -4.70 19.92 8.95
CA SER A 42 -4.64 21.20 9.67
C SER A 42 -5.90 22.05 9.52
N GLU A 43 -6.60 21.93 8.39
CA GLU A 43 -7.82 22.67 8.06
C GLU A 43 -9.09 21.91 8.48
N ALA A 44 -9.00 20.58 8.65
CA ALA A 44 -10.07 19.79 9.23
C ALA A 44 -10.38 20.29 10.64
N LYS A 45 -11.66 20.58 10.90
CA LYS A 45 -12.10 20.77 12.28
C LYS A 45 -11.91 19.46 13.06
N GLU A 46 -11.81 19.55 14.38
CA GLU A 46 -11.83 18.36 15.24
C GLU A 46 -13.00 17.45 14.83
N GLY A 47 -12.72 16.21 14.43
CA GLY A 47 -13.74 15.29 13.95
C GLY A 47 -13.97 15.24 12.43
N GLU A 48 -13.25 16.00 11.61
CA GLU A 48 -13.39 16.00 10.13
C GLU A 48 -12.22 15.32 9.41
N SER A 49 -11.27 14.74 10.15
CA SER A 49 -10.20 13.97 9.51
C SER A 49 -10.78 12.76 8.75
N PRO A 50 -10.22 12.36 7.60
CA PRO A 50 -10.78 11.27 6.80
C PRO A 50 -10.95 9.96 7.58
N LEU A 51 -10.01 9.62 8.46
CA LEU A 51 -10.08 8.44 9.32
C LEU A 51 -11.27 8.53 10.29
N GLU A 52 -11.46 9.69 10.89
CA GLU A 52 -12.50 9.90 11.90
C GLU A 52 -13.90 9.91 11.29
N VAL A 53 -14.03 10.39 10.05
CA VAL A 53 -15.26 10.23 9.26
C VAL A 53 -15.56 8.74 9.02
N MET A 54 -14.56 7.95 8.60
CA MET A 54 -14.76 6.50 8.39
C MET A 54 -15.18 5.80 9.70
N MET A 55 -14.52 6.12 10.82
CA MET A 55 -14.85 5.55 12.13
C MET A 55 -16.25 5.97 12.60
N ARG A 56 -16.65 7.23 12.37
CA ARG A 56 -17.99 7.73 12.72
C ARG A 56 -19.08 7.03 11.91
N VAL A 57 -18.86 6.85 10.60
CA VAL A 57 -19.79 6.14 9.71
C VAL A 57 -19.93 4.67 10.15
N MET A 58 -18.81 4.00 10.42
CA MET A 58 -18.81 2.63 10.95
C MET A 58 -19.61 2.54 12.26
N ALA A 59 -19.35 3.43 13.21
CA ALA A 59 -20.06 3.46 14.49
C ALA A 59 -21.56 3.74 14.33
N GLY A 60 -21.94 4.61 13.40
CA GLY A 60 -23.34 4.90 13.08
C GLY A 60 -24.08 3.67 12.54
N PHE A 61 -23.46 2.95 11.60
CA PHE A 61 -24.05 1.72 11.07
C PHE A 61 -24.14 0.60 12.09
N LEU A 62 -23.15 0.45 12.98
CA LEU A 62 -23.20 -0.53 14.06
C LEU A 62 -24.35 -0.25 15.02
N ARG A 63 -24.50 1.00 15.49
CA ARG A 63 -25.63 1.37 16.36
C ARG A 63 -26.97 1.14 15.67
N ALA A 64 -27.09 1.54 14.40
CA ALA A 64 -28.31 1.32 13.63
C ALA A 64 -28.61 -0.18 13.45
N ALA A 65 -27.59 -1.00 13.23
CA ALA A 65 -27.72 -2.45 13.13
C ALA A 65 -28.17 -3.08 14.46
N GLU A 66 -27.61 -2.64 15.59
CA GLU A 66 -28.01 -3.09 16.93
C GLU A 66 -29.47 -2.75 17.24
N THR A 67 -29.89 -1.52 16.90
CA THR A 67 -31.30 -1.12 17.05
C THR A 67 -32.22 -1.95 16.16
N ALA A 68 -31.82 -2.19 14.91
CA ALA A 68 -32.60 -2.97 13.95
C ALA A 68 -32.59 -4.48 14.26
N SER A 69 -31.57 -5.01 14.93
CA SER A 69 -31.56 -6.41 15.37
C SER A 69 -32.50 -6.65 16.55
N ASN A 70 -32.70 -5.63 17.38
CA ASN A 70 -33.56 -5.69 18.57
C ASN A 70 -35.03 -5.39 18.27
N SER A 71 -35.38 -4.95 17.06
CA SER A 71 -36.78 -4.67 16.72
C SER A 71 -37.57 -5.93 16.43
N GLU A 72 -38.87 -5.89 16.78
CA GLU A 72 -39.78 -7.02 16.58
C GLU A 72 -40.11 -7.23 15.10
N ASP A 73 -39.97 -6.20 14.28
CA ASP A 73 -40.25 -6.23 12.85
C ASP A 73 -39.23 -7.09 12.09
N ALA A 74 -39.73 -8.11 11.38
CA ALA A 74 -38.88 -9.05 10.65
C ALA A 74 -38.09 -8.38 9.51
N ASP A 75 -38.65 -7.34 8.89
CA ASP A 75 -38.00 -6.63 7.79
C ASP A 75 -36.89 -5.69 8.28
N GLU A 76 -37.07 -5.08 9.44
CA GLU A 76 -36.02 -4.29 10.10
C GLU A 76 -34.88 -5.20 10.58
N ARG A 77 -35.18 -6.38 11.14
CA ARG A 77 -34.14 -7.37 11.47
C ARG A 77 -33.34 -7.81 10.25
N LYS A 78 -33.96 -8.01 9.08
CA LYS A 78 -33.23 -8.28 7.83
C LYS A 78 -32.36 -7.09 7.40
N SER A 79 -32.80 -5.86 7.68
CA SER A 79 -32.04 -4.65 7.37
C SER A 79 -30.77 -4.53 8.22
N SER A 80 -30.75 -5.09 9.44
CA SER A 80 -29.56 -5.10 10.31
C SER A 80 -28.35 -5.74 9.61
N ILE A 81 -28.56 -6.83 8.85
CA ILE A 81 -27.49 -7.52 8.12
C ILE A 81 -26.89 -6.59 7.05
N LYS A 82 -27.72 -5.82 6.34
CA LYS A 82 -27.26 -4.85 5.35
C LYS A 82 -26.44 -3.73 6.00
N LEU A 83 -26.89 -3.23 7.15
CA LEU A 83 -26.17 -2.21 7.93
C LEU A 83 -24.81 -2.73 8.42
N LEU A 84 -24.73 -3.99 8.86
CA LEU A 84 -23.47 -4.62 9.25
C LEU A 84 -22.49 -4.75 8.08
N VAL A 85 -22.98 -5.05 6.87
CA VAL A 85 -22.13 -5.08 5.66
C VAL A 85 -21.54 -3.68 5.38
N LEU A 86 -22.36 -2.64 5.46
CA LEU A 86 -21.89 -1.25 5.30
C LEU A 86 -20.87 -0.86 6.37
N ALA A 87 -21.09 -1.27 7.62
CA ALA A 87 -20.12 -1.06 8.70
C ALA A 87 -18.79 -1.77 8.42
N LYS A 88 -18.84 -3.01 7.94
CA LYS A 88 -17.66 -3.80 7.58
C LYS A 88 -16.86 -3.18 6.44
N ASP A 89 -17.51 -2.57 5.45
CA ASP A 89 -16.81 -1.88 4.36
C ASP A 89 -16.11 -0.60 4.86
N ALA A 90 -16.77 0.18 5.74
CA ALA A 90 -16.13 1.32 6.41
C ALA A 90 -14.94 0.89 7.29
N ALA A 91 -15.07 -0.23 8.02
CA ALA A 91 -14.01 -0.81 8.83
C ALA A 91 -12.81 -1.23 7.97
N SER A 92 -13.05 -1.86 6.83
CA SER A 92 -12.00 -2.27 5.89
C SER A 92 -11.22 -1.09 5.34
N ALA A 93 -11.89 0.04 5.07
CA ALA A 93 -11.23 1.26 4.61
C ALA A 93 -10.37 1.91 5.70
N ALA A 94 -10.79 1.81 6.98
CA ALA A 94 -10.05 2.36 8.12
C ALA A 94 -8.88 1.47 8.59
N ALA A 95 -8.96 0.16 8.40
CA ALA A 95 -7.98 -0.82 8.91
C ALA A 95 -6.50 -0.52 8.60
N PRO A 96 -6.11 -0.04 7.40
CA PRO A 96 -4.71 0.26 7.08
C PRO A 96 -4.10 1.36 7.96
N TYR A 97 -4.93 2.27 8.48
CA TYR A 97 -4.49 3.42 9.28
C TYR A 97 -4.45 3.12 10.78
N VAL A 98 -5.19 2.10 11.23
CA VAL A 98 -5.29 1.72 12.65
C VAL A 98 -4.31 0.60 12.99
N HIS A 99 -4.07 -0.34 12.07
CA HIS A 99 -3.24 -1.51 12.33
C HIS A 99 -1.89 -1.45 11.61
N PRO A 100 -0.75 -1.39 12.33
CA PRO A 100 0.58 -1.13 11.76
C PRO A 100 1.19 -2.26 10.92
N ARG A 101 0.43 -3.29 10.52
CA ARG A 101 0.97 -4.50 9.88
C ARG A 101 0.37 -4.89 8.52
N LEU A 102 -0.60 -4.13 8.00
CA LEU A 102 -1.19 -4.36 6.67
C LEU A 102 -0.69 -3.39 5.59
N ALA A 103 -0.43 -2.12 5.96
CA ALA A 103 0.00 -1.09 5.01
C ALA A 103 1.41 -1.32 4.41
N ALA A 104 2.19 -2.25 4.96
CA ALA A 104 3.56 -2.52 4.55
C ALA A 104 3.70 -3.59 3.43
N ILE A 105 2.63 -4.29 3.06
CA ILE A 105 2.69 -5.46 2.16
C ILE A 105 2.37 -5.11 0.69
N ASP A 106 1.77 -3.95 0.42
CA ASP A 106 1.49 -3.51 -0.95
C ASP A 106 2.72 -2.88 -1.61
N HIS A 107 3.59 -3.74 -2.14
CA HIS A 107 4.60 -3.32 -3.11
C HIS A 107 3.93 -3.01 -4.46
N THR A 108 3.37 -1.80 -4.60
CA THR A 108 2.90 -1.30 -5.89
C THR A 108 4.10 -0.85 -6.74
N THR A 109 4.58 -1.72 -7.62
CA THR A 109 5.45 -1.28 -8.71
C THR A 109 4.57 -0.58 -9.75
N ASN A 110 4.64 0.75 -9.77
CA ASN A 110 3.97 1.61 -10.75
C ASN A 110 4.01 1.02 -12.17
N GLY A 111 2.88 0.52 -12.66
CA GLY A 111 2.57 0.39 -14.09
C GLY A 111 3.43 -0.56 -14.92
N LYS A 112 4.17 -1.48 -14.30
CA LYS A 112 4.73 -2.63 -15.02
C LYS A 112 4.27 -3.88 -14.30
N ASP A 113 3.36 -4.59 -14.95
CA ASP A 113 2.94 -5.92 -14.53
C ASP A 113 4.19 -6.69 -14.12
N MET A 114 4.19 -7.19 -12.88
CA MET A 114 5.10 -8.26 -12.53
C MET A 114 4.75 -9.40 -13.47
N VAL A 115 5.50 -9.52 -14.56
CA VAL A 115 5.73 -10.83 -15.16
C VAL A 115 6.29 -11.62 -14.00
N GLN A 116 5.45 -12.46 -13.39
CA GLN A 116 5.92 -13.48 -12.48
C GLN A 116 7.03 -14.17 -13.24
N THR A 117 8.29 -14.00 -12.81
CA THR A 117 9.41 -14.72 -13.44
C THR A 117 9.26 -16.16 -13.01
N THR A 118 8.33 -16.87 -13.65
CA THR A 118 8.22 -18.31 -13.65
C THR A 118 9.40 -18.85 -14.44
N GLY A 119 10.55 -18.95 -13.77
CA GLY A 119 11.70 -19.65 -14.32
C GLY A 119 11.39 -21.15 -14.31
N VAL A 120 11.20 -21.74 -15.49
CA VAL A 120 11.20 -23.21 -15.62
C VAL A 120 12.66 -23.65 -15.60
N LEU A 121 13.09 -24.26 -14.51
CA LEU A 121 14.38 -24.94 -14.44
C LEU A 121 14.26 -26.26 -15.20
N VAL A 122 14.70 -26.27 -16.47
CA VAL A 122 14.88 -27.52 -17.21
C VAL A 122 16.19 -28.13 -16.75
N ALA A 123 16.12 -29.06 -15.79
CA ALA A 123 17.23 -29.93 -15.49
C ALA A 123 17.45 -30.87 -16.70
N PRO A 124 18.70 -31.10 -17.15
CA PRO A 124 18.98 -32.16 -18.09
C PRO A 124 18.42 -33.47 -17.53
N SER A 125 17.61 -34.18 -18.31
CA SER A 125 17.21 -35.55 -17.97
C SER A 125 18.46 -36.35 -17.60
N ALA A 126 18.37 -37.19 -16.56
CA ALA A 126 19.50 -37.97 -16.03
C ALA A 126 20.42 -38.44 -17.18
N MET A 127 21.62 -37.86 -17.26
CA MET A 127 22.62 -38.26 -18.24
C MET A 127 22.96 -39.73 -18.01
N SER A 128 23.17 -40.46 -19.10
CA SER A 128 23.58 -41.86 -19.01
C SER A 128 24.94 -41.95 -18.31
N GLU A 129 25.20 -43.07 -17.63
CA GLU A 129 26.46 -43.30 -16.91
C GLU A 129 27.69 -43.11 -17.81
N ALA A 130 27.58 -43.50 -19.09
CA ALA A 130 28.61 -43.31 -20.10
C ALA A 130 28.89 -41.84 -20.45
N ASP A 131 27.89 -40.97 -20.37
CA ASP A 131 28.05 -39.54 -20.64
C ASP A 131 28.68 -38.80 -19.44
N TRP A 132 28.44 -39.30 -18.22
CA TRP A 132 29.09 -38.81 -17.00
C TRP A 132 30.58 -39.10 -16.97
N GLU A 133 30.99 -40.31 -17.38
CA GLU A 133 32.41 -40.72 -17.41
C GLU A 133 33.25 -39.94 -18.43
N LYS A 134 32.63 -39.49 -19.54
CA LYS A 134 33.30 -38.63 -20.53
C LYS A 134 33.51 -37.22 -20.01
N GLN A 135 32.58 -36.72 -19.20
CA GLN A 135 32.66 -35.36 -18.66
C GLN A 135 33.58 -35.26 -17.43
N SER A 136 33.79 -36.34 -16.68
CA SER A 136 34.74 -36.36 -15.56
C SER A 136 36.21 -36.51 -16.00
N ASN A 137 36.46 -37.03 -17.20
CA ASN A 137 37.80 -37.25 -17.76
C ASN A 137 38.25 -36.15 -18.76
N ALA A 138 37.52 -35.03 -18.84
CA ALA A 138 37.86 -33.85 -19.65
C ALA A 138 38.28 -32.68 -18.75
#